data_AF-A0A943D1H3-F1
#
_entry.id   AF-A0A943D1H3-F1
#
_cell.length_a   1.000
_cell.length_b   1.000
_cell.length_c   1.000
_cell.angle_alpha   90.00
_cell.angle_beta   90.00
_cell.angle_gamma   90.00
#
_symmetry.space_group_name_H-M   'P 1'
#
loop_
_entity.id
_entity.type
_entity.pdbx_description
1 polymer ?
#
loop_
_entity_poly.entity_id
_entity_poly.type
_entity_poly.pdbx_seq_one_letter_code
_entity_poly.pdbx_strand_id
1 'polypeptide(L)'
;MNSQANYKEQYQEDIKLYSSIVTRYRNLKENDIMGAYNLMKDSHIVSERWSVIREEYRKLLRRGEKSEEKDRLEDMYRFLKEVHTDARMIWKQGKEDSRNNREDI
;
A
#
# COMPACT_ATOMS: atom_id res chain seq x y z
N MET A 1 -10.98 -0.91 33.03
CA MET A 1 -10.58 0.30 32.29
C MET A 1 -10.59 -0.03 30.81
N ASN A 2 -11.46 0.60 30.01
CA ASN A 2 -11.39 0.50 28.56
C ASN A 2 -10.17 1.30 28.12
N SER A 3 -9.07 0.64 27.73
CA SER A 3 -8.04 1.31 26.95
C SER A 3 -8.70 1.76 25.65
N GLN A 4 -8.63 3.05 25.33
CA GLN A 4 -9.09 3.53 24.03
C GLN A 4 -8.24 2.82 22.96
N ALA A 5 -8.83 1.93 22.18
CA ALA A 5 -8.11 1.21 21.13
C ALA A 5 -7.53 2.22 20.13
N ASN A 6 -6.23 2.48 20.18
CA ASN A 6 -5.54 3.37 19.25
C ASN A 6 -4.77 2.51 18.25
N TYR A 7 -5.26 2.43 17.01
CA TYR A 7 -4.63 1.60 15.97
C TYR A 7 -3.17 2.02 15.72
N LYS A 8 -2.82 3.30 15.96
CA LYS A 8 -1.46 3.79 15.73
C LYS A 8 -0.44 3.23 16.71
N GLU A 9 -0.87 2.94 17.93
CA GLU A 9 -0.02 2.32 18.94
C GLU A 9 0.03 0.80 18.75
N GLN A 10 -1.09 0.20 18.37
CA GLN A 10 -1.20 -1.26 18.20
C GLN A 10 -0.47 -1.78 16.95
N TYR A 11 -0.44 -0.99 15.88
CA TYR A 11 0.05 -1.42 14.56
C TYR A 11 1.23 -0.56 14.08
N GLN A 12 2.16 -0.22 14.97
CA GLN A 12 3.29 0.67 14.67
C GLN A 12 4.16 0.17 13.52
N GLU A 13 4.47 -1.14 13.48
CA GLU A 13 5.28 -1.71 12.39
C GLU A 13 4.54 -1.65 11.04
N ASP A 14 3.23 -1.93 11.04
CA ASP A 14 2.40 -1.83 9.83
C ASP A 14 2.34 -0.38 9.30
N ILE A 15 2.35 0.61 10.20
CA ILE A 15 2.43 2.05 9.86
C ILE A 15 3.79 2.41 9.25
N LYS A 16 4.89 1.85 9.77
CA LYS A 16 6.22 2.04 9.17
C LYS A 16 6.27 1.46 7.76
N LEU A 17 5.71 0.27 7.55
CA LEU A 17 5.61 -0.35 6.22
C LEU A 17 4.79 0.50 5.25
N TYR A 18 3.62 0.99 5.67
CA TYR A 18 2.82 1.93 4.88
C TYR A 18 3.61 3.19 4.52
N SER A 19 4.27 3.81 5.49
CA SER A 19 5.03 5.06 5.29
C SER A 19 6.23 4.86 4.35
N SER A 20 6.87 3.70 4.42
CA SER A 20 7.94 3.29 3.50
C SER A 20 7.42 3.18 2.06
N ILE A 21 6.26 2.55 1.85
CA ILE A 21 5.64 2.45 0.52
C ILE A 21 5.25 3.82 -0.02
N VAL A 22 4.62 4.68 0.79
CA VAL A 22 4.26 6.05 0.39
C VAL A 22 5.51 6.83 -0.07
N THR A 23 6.59 6.73 0.69
CA THR A 23 7.84 7.44 0.38
C THR A 23 8.47 6.93 -0.91
N ARG A 24 8.53 5.60 -1.08
CA ARG A 24 9.06 4.98 -2.31
C ARG A 24 8.21 5.30 -3.54
N TYR A 25 6.89 5.28 -3.40
CA TYR A 25 5.98 5.64 -4.50
C TYR A 25 6.15 7.09 -4.92
N ARG A 26 6.24 8.03 -3.95
CA ARG A 26 6.49 9.45 -4.22
C ARG A 26 7.79 9.68 -5.01
N ASN A 27 8.80 8.85 -4.78
CA ASN A 27 10.11 8.97 -5.39
C ASN A 27 10.28 8.09 -6.63
N LEU A 28 9.26 7.32 -7.02
CA LEU A 28 9.33 6.41 -8.15
C LEU A 28 9.44 7.21 -9.45
N LYS A 29 10.41 6.84 -10.28
CA LYS A 29 10.60 7.40 -11.62
C LYS A 29 10.13 6.39 -12.66
N GLU A 30 9.66 6.87 -13.81
CA GLU A 30 9.16 6.01 -14.89
C GLU A 30 10.20 5.02 -15.40
N ASN A 31 11.48 5.40 -15.39
CA ASN A 31 12.58 4.53 -15.81
C ASN A 31 13.12 3.60 -14.71
N ASP A 32 12.60 3.69 -13.48
CA ASP A 32 12.98 2.81 -12.37
C ASP A 32 12.14 1.53 -12.36
N ILE A 33 12.42 0.65 -13.32
CA ILE A 33 11.63 -0.57 -13.55
C ILE A 33 11.72 -1.55 -12.37
N MET A 34 12.89 -1.65 -11.75
CA MET A 34 13.08 -2.52 -10.58
C MET A 34 12.42 -1.94 -9.33
N GLY A 35 12.49 -0.63 -9.13
CA GLY A 35 11.74 0.06 -8.08
C GLY A 35 10.24 -0.15 -8.24
N ALA A 36 9.71 -0.01 -9.46
CA ALA A 36 8.30 -0.26 -9.76
C ALA A 36 7.89 -1.72 -9.47
N TYR A 37 8.72 -2.70 -9.87
CA TYR A 37 8.45 -4.12 -9.57
C TYR A 37 8.37 -4.40 -8.06
N ASN A 38 9.33 -3.89 -7.29
CA ASN A 38 9.37 -4.07 -5.85
C ASN A 38 8.17 -3.37 -5.19
N LEU A 39 7.84 -2.15 -5.62
CA LEU A 39 6.72 -1.40 -5.11
C LEU A 39 5.38 -2.08 -5.41
N MET A 40 5.20 -2.66 -6.59
CA MET A 40 4.03 -3.45 -6.95
C MET A 40 3.81 -4.61 -5.97
N LYS A 41 4.85 -5.37 -5.64
CA LYS A 41 4.74 -6.53 -4.74
C LYS A 41 4.46 -6.09 -3.30
N ASP A 42 5.24 -5.15 -2.80
CA ASP A 42 5.17 -4.73 -1.41
C ASP A 42 3.84 -4.05 -1.10
N SER A 43 3.36 -3.17 -1.99
CA SER A 43 2.05 -2.54 -1.84
C SER A 43 0.91 -3.53 -1.85
N HIS A 44 0.99 -4.60 -2.66
CA HIS A 44 -0.03 -5.65 -2.65
C HIS A 44 -0.05 -6.42 -1.32
N ILE A 45 1.12 -6.87 -0.85
CA ILE A 45 1.24 -7.62 0.40
C ILE A 45 0.82 -6.77 1.59
N VAL A 46 1.26 -5.51 1.65
CA VAL A 46 0.90 -4.60 2.73
C VAL A 46 -0.59 -4.24 2.65
N SER A 47 -1.20 -4.14 1.45
CA SER A 47 -2.65 -3.95 1.34
C SER A 47 -3.43 -5.10 1.98
N GLU A 48 -2.98 -6.35 1.81
CA GLU A 48 -3.62 -7.49 2.47
C GLU A 48 -3.47 -7.39 3.99
N ARG A 49 -2.31 -6.98 4.49
CA ARG A 49 -2.12 -6.75 5.92
C ARG A 49 -3.07 -5.68 6.47
N TRP A 50 -3.29 -4.58 5.75
CA TRP A 50 -4.25 -3.54 6.16
C TRP A 50 -5.72 -4.00 6.07
N SER A 51 -6.06 -4.96 5.21
CA SER A 51 -7.41 -5.55 5.18
C SER A 51 -7.70 -6.30 6.49
N VAL A 52 -6.72 -7.08 6.98
CA VAL A 52 -6.79 -7.80 8.27
C VAL A 52 -6.88 -6.82 9.44
N ILE A 53 -6.02 -5.77 9.47
CA ILE A 53 -6.06 -4.75 10.52
C ILE A 53 -7.42 -4.07 10.59
N ARG A 54 -8.03 -3.75 9.44
CA ARG A 54 -9.38 -3.16 9.39
C ARG A 54 -10.42 -4.08 10.01
N GLU A 55 -10.35 -5.37 9.74
CA GLU A 55 -11.26 -6.36 10.31
C GLU A 55 -11.09 -6.46 11.83
N GLU A 56 -9.85 -6.66 12.30
CA GLU A 56 -9.51 -6.74 13.71
C GLU A 56 -9.96 -5.49 14.47
N TYR A 57 -9.65 -4.31 13.94
CA TYR A 57 -9.99 -3.04 14.56
C TYR A 57 -11.51 -2.84 14.64
N ARG A 58 -12.27 -3.21 13.61
CA ARG A 58 -13.74 -3.12 13.62
C ARG A 58 -14.36 -4.05 14.66
N LYS A 59 -13.77 -5.22 14.94
CA LYS A 59 -14.25 -6.16 15.97
C LYS A 59 -14.10 -5.61 17.40
N LEU A 60 -13.17 -4.68 17.61
CA LEU A 60 -12.95 -4.04 18.91
C LEU A 60 -13.94 -2.90 19.22
N LEU A 61 -14.74 -2.47 18.24
CA LEU A 61 -15.54 -1.26 18.30
C LEU A 61 -17.03 -1.55 18.19
N ARG A 62 -17.84 -0.73 18.87
CA ARG A 62 -19.28 -0.74 18.68
C ARG A 62 -19.67 -0.03 17.38
N ARG A 63 -20.93 -0.20 16.98
CA ARG A 63 -21.51 0.53 15.85
C ARG A 63 -21.44 2.03 16.11
N GLY A 64 -20.97 2.80 15.13
CA GLY A 64 -20.84 4.27 15.22
C GLY A 64 -19.58 4.77 15.93
N GLU A 65 -18.84 3.92 16.64
CA GLU A 65 -17.59 4.34 17.29
C GLU A 65 -16.48 4.55 16.25
N LYS A 66 -15.72 5.63 16.40
CA LYS A 66 -14.48 5.93 15.66
C LYS A 66 -14.63 5.79 14.14
N SER A 67 -15.68 6.36 13.57
CA SER A 67 -15.94 6.35 12.13
C SER A 67 -14.74 6.88 11.32
N GLU A 68 -14.18 8.01 11.73
CA GLU A 68 -13.03 8.63 11.05
C GLU A 68 -11.80 7.71 11.00
N GLU A 69 -11.53 6.96 12.08
CA GLU A 69 -10.43 6.00 12.10
C GLU A 69 -10.71 4.80 11.17
N LYS A 70 -11.96 4.31 11.13
CA LYS A 70 -12.37 3.24 10.22
C LYS A 70 -12.22 3.65 8.76
N ASP A 71 -12.59 4.89 8.45
CA ASP A 71 -12.46 5.46 7.11
C ASP A 71 -10.99 5.64 6.75
N ARG A 72 -10.17 6.16 7.68
CA ARG A 72 -8.73 6.30 7.45
C ARG A 72 -8.04 4.97 7.15
N LEU A 73 -8.37 3.90 7.86
CA LEU A 73 -7.83 2.57 7.59
C LEU A 73 -8.23 2.07 6.20
N GLU A 74 -9.46 2.38 5.77
CA GLU A 74 -9.93 2.06 4.42
C GLU A 74 -9.21 2.84 3.34
N ASP A 75 -8.97 4.14 3.54
CA ASP A 75 -8.20 4.97 2.62
C ASP A 75 -6.77 4.45 2.46
N MET A 76 -6.13 4.03 3.57
CA MET A 76 -4.78 3.45 3.53
C MET A 76 -4.76 2.14 2.74
N TYR A 77 -5.75 1.27 2.95
CA TYR A 77 -5.91 0.04 2.18
C TYR A 77 -6.08 0.33 0.68
N ARG A 78 -6.99 1.25 0.31
CA ARG A 78 -7.27 1.62 -1.08
C ARG A 78 -6.05 2.24 -1.76
N PHE A 79 -5.38 3.17 -1.09
CA PHE A 79 -4.15 3.78 -1.58
C PHE A 79 -3.09 2.72 -1.93
N LEU A 80 -2.89 1.70 -1.10
CA LEU A 80 -1.95 0.62 -1.40
C LEU A 80 -2.34 -0.19 -2.64
N LYS A 81 -3.64 -0.41 -2.88
CA LYS A 81 -4.14 -1.07 -4.10
C LYS A 81 -3.92 -0.22 -5.36
N GLU A 82 -4.03 1.10 -5.24
CA GLU A 82 -3.72 2.05 -6.31
C GLU A 82 -2.22 2.04 -6.63
N VAL A 83 -1.36 2.17 -5.61
CA VAL A 83 0.11 2.07 -5.77
C VAL A 83 0.51 0.76 -6.44
N HIS A 84 -0.10 -0.36 -6.06
CA HIS A 84 0.13 -1.64 -6.72
C HIS A 84 -0.18 -1.58 -8.22
N THR A 85 -1.32 -0.99 -8.57
CA THR A 85 -1.82 -0.91 -9.95
C THR A 85 -0.91 -0.03 -10.78
N ASP A 86 -0.54 1.14 -10.28
CA ASP A 86 0.33 2.09 -10.97
C ASP A 86 1.74 1.56 -11.18
N ALA A 87 2.34 1.01 -10.12
CA ALA A 87 3.67 0.43 -10.20
C ALA A 87 3.71 -0.77 -11.17
N ARG A 88 2.63 -1.56 -11.24
CA ARG A 88 2.50 -2.63 -12.23
C ARG A 88 2.46 -2.09 -13.66
N MET A 89 1.80 -0.96 -13.90
CA MET A 89 1.75 -0.33 -15.24
C MET A 89 3.14 0.15 -15.66
N ILE A 90 3.85 0.87 -14.80
CA ILE A 90 5.23 1.33 -15.06
C ILE A 90 6.16 0.15 -15.36
N TRP A 91 6.10 -0.90 -14.53
CA TRP A 91 6.92 -2.09 -14.74
C TRP A 91 6.63 -2.78 -16.09
N LYS A 92 5.35 -2.89 -16.47
CA LYS A 92 4.96 -3.46 -17.77
C LYS A 92 5.48 -2.63 -18.93
N GLN A 93 5.30 -1.31 -18.88
CA GLN A 93 5.77 -0.41 -19.93
C GLN A 93 7.29 -0.55 -20.12
N GLY A 94 8.06 -0.50 -19.03
CA GLY A 94 9.51 -0.65 -19.14
C GLY A 94 9.97 -2.02 -19.65
N LYS A 95 9.20 -3.08 -19.39
CA LYS A 95 9.46 -4.41 -19.96
C LYS A 95 9.16 -4.46 -21.45
N GLU A 96 8.12 -3.77 -21.91
CA GLU A 96 7.75 -3.66 -23.33
C GLU A 96 8.77 -2.81 -24.09
N ASP A 97 9.14 -1.65 -23.58
CA ASP A 97 10.18 -0.78 -24.18
C ASP A 97 11.51 -1.51 -24.32
N SER A 98 11.91 -2.26 -23.28
CA SER A 98 13.12 -3.08 -23.30
C SER A 98 13.09 -4.21 -24.34
N ARG A 99 11.90 -4.69 -24.72
CA ARG A 99 11.74 -5.72 -25.75
C ARG A 99 11.79 -5.10 -27.14
N ASN A 100 11.07 -4.01 -27.38
CA ASN A 100 11.03 -3.35 -28.68
C ASN A 100 12.43 -2.84 -29.08
N ASN A 101 13.17 -2.26 -28.14
CA ASN A 101 14.55 -1.81 -28.38
C ASN A 101 15.54 -2.94 -28.73
N ARG A 102 15.19 -4.22 -28.50
CA ARG A 102 16.01 -5.38 -28.92
C ARG A 102 15.66 -5.90 -30.31
N GLU A 103 14.48 -5.57 -30.84
CA GLU A 103 14.04 -5.99 -32.18
C GLU A 103 14.54 -5.03 -33.27
N ASP A 104 14.95 -3.81 -32.90
CA ASP A 104 15.50 -2.78 -33.79
C ASP A 104 17.04 -2.85 -33.99
N ILE A 105 17.73 -3.87 -33.45
CA ILE A 105 19.19 -4.11 -33.57
C ILE A 105 19.45 -5.41 -34.32
#